data_AF-A0A7S1R7K3-F1
#
_entry.id   AF-A0A7S1R7K3-F1
#
_cell.length_a   1.000
_cell.length_b   1.000
_cell.length_c   1.000
_cell.angle_alpha   90.00
_cell.angle_beta   90.00
_cell.angle_gamma   90.00
#
_symmetry.space_group_name_H-M   'P 1'
#
loop_
_entity.id
_entity.type
_entity.pdbx_description
1 polymer ?
#
loop_
_entity_poly.entity_id
_entity_poly.type
_entity_poly.pdbx_seq_one_letter_code
_entity_poly.pdbx_strand_id
1 'polypeptide(L)'
;GVEASPELDHFRELRRQQAAEEAKQREREGMRRQLQRLQQRLQETDRLEERLRTNGPETLSEEEHAKLQRRMQVEMDVTRLTHELGLDVSEGSEHSEEGEGEEDPDKERGMQVVAWQKRREKERQQKEHAVHKRDLQKERRMNRDRKFEA
;
A
#
# COMPACT_ATOMS: atom_id res chain seq x y z
N GLY A 1 -49.57 -26.14 15.50
CA GLY A 1 -48.51 -25.23 15.05
C GLY A 1 -47.52 -25.11 16.17
N VAL A 2 -46.22 -25.18 15.89
CA VAL A 2 -45.21 -24.95 16.94
C VAL A 2 -45.28 -23.48 17.28
N GLU A 3 -45.77 -23.16 18.48
CA GLU A 3 -45.87 -21.78 18.96
C GLU A 3 -44.48 -21.17 18.96
N ALA A 4 -44.33 -20.05 18.24
CA ALA A 4 -43.10 -19.29 18.20
C ALA A 4 -42.83 -18.74 19.61
N SER A 5 -41.89 -19.36 20.34
CA SER A 5 -41.43 -18.83 21.61
C SER A 5 -40.62 -17.57 21.33
N PRO A 6 -40.98 -16.40 21.90
CA PRO A 6 -40.24 -15.15 21.71
C PRO A 6 -38.75 -15.26 22.08
N GLU A 7 -38.44 -16.12 23.05
CA GLU A 7 -37.06 -16.41 23.46
C GLU A 7 -36.28 -17.13 22.35
N LEU A 8 -36.90 -18.11 21.67
CA LEU A 8 -36.27 -18.82 20.57
C LEU A 8 -36.02 -17.92 19.36
N ASP A 9 -36.92 -16.97 19.09
CA ASP A 9 -36.73 -16.00 18.02
C ASP A 9 -35.63 -14.98 18.35
N HIS A 10 -35.53 -14.54 19.61
CA HIS A 10 -34.41 -13.72 20.06
C HIS A 10 -33.06 -14.46 19.90
N PHE A 11 -32.97 -15.74 20.29
CA PHE A 11 -31.76 -16.53 20.08
C PHE A 11 -31.40 -16.73 18.60
N ARG A 12 -32.41 -16.91 17.73
CA ARG A 12 -32.19 -17.00 16.28
C ARG A 12 -31.67 -15.70 15.70
N GLU A 13 -32.21 -14.57 16.14
CA GLU A 13 -31.77 -13.26 15.71
C GLU A 13 -30.33 -12.97 16.17
N LEU A 14 -30.01 -13.26 17.43
CA LEU A 14 -28.65 -13.13 17.95
C LEU A 14 -27.65 -14.00 17.17
N ARG A 15 -28.01 -15.24 16.83
CA ARG A 15 -27.17 -16.11 16.00
C ARG A 15 -26.96 -15.57 14.59
N ARG A 16 -27.98 -14.95 13.97
CA ARG A 16 -27.85 -14.30 12.66
C ARG A 16 -26.92 -13.10 12.73
N GLN A 17 -27.03 -12.29 13.79
CA GLN A 17 -26.14 -11.14 14.00
C GLN A 17 -24.69 -11.59 14.19
N GLN A 18 -24.44 -12.58 15.04
CA GLN A 18 -23.10 -13.17 15.23
C GLN A 18 -22.52 -13.71 13.92
N ALA A 19 -23.32 -14.46 13.14
CA ALA A 19 -22.86 -14.98 11.85
C ALA A 19 -22.52 -13.86 10.84
N ALA A 20 -23.30 -12.77 10.85
CA ALA A 20 -23.04 -11.61 10.00
C ALA A 20 -21.76 -10.86 10.42
N GLU A 21 -21.51 -10.72 11.72
CA GLU A 21 -20.28 -10.13 12.25
C GLU A 21 -19.05 -10.98 11.92
N GLU A 22 -19.13 -12.30 12.12
CA GLU A 22 -18.07 -13.23 11.74
C GLU A 22 -17.77 -13.17 10.23
N ALA A 23 -18.80 -13.09 9.38
CA ALA A 23 -18.61 -12.96 7.94
C ALA A 23 -17.86 -11.67 7.58
N LYS A 24 -18.25 -10.53 8.17
CA LYS A 24 -17.54 -9.25 8.00
C LYS A 24 -16.11 -9.31 8.49
N GLN A 25 -15.84 -10.00 9.60
CA GLN A 25 -14.48 -10.19 10.12
C GLN A 25 -13.64 -11.02 9.15
N ARG A 26 -14.17 -12.13 8.63
CA ARG A 26 -13.47 -12.98 7.65
C ARG A 26 -13.16 -12.24 6.36
N GLU A 27 -14.09 -11.39 5.89
CA GLU A 27 -13.88 -10.54 4.71
C GLU A 27 -12.73 -9.55 4.94
N ARG A 28 -12.76 -8.83 6.08
CA ARG A 28 -11.68 -7.91 6.47
C ARG A 28 -10.33 -8.61 6.61
N GLU A 29 -10.30 -9.81 7.19
CA GLU A 29 -9.08 -10.61 7.26
C GLU A 29 -8.58 -11.04 5.87
N GLY A 30 -9.49 -11.41 4.97
CA GLY A 30 -9.18 -11.72 3.59
C GLY A 30 -8.50 -10.53 2.88
N MET A 31 -9.09 -9.34 3.00
CA MET A 31 -8.53 -8.10 2.47
C MET A 31 -7.16 -7.78 3.08
N ARG A 32 -6.98 -7.95 4.39
CA ARG A 32 -5.67 -7.77 5.06
C ARG A 32 -4.60 -8.71 4.51
N ARG A 33 -4.92 -9.99 4.32
CA ARG A 33 -4.00 -10.98 3.73
C ARG A 33 -3.69 -10.66 2.26
N GLN A 34 -4.65 -10.11 1.52
CA GLN A 34 -4.43 -9.67 0.15
C GLN A 34 -3.50 -8.44 0.10
N LEU A 35 -3.74 -7.45 0.96
CA LEU A 35 -2.91 -6.27 1.10
C LEU A 35 -1.46 -6.65 1.42
N GLN A 36 -1.25 -7.55 2.39
CA GLN A 36 0.09 -8.03 2.75
C GLN A 36 0.82 -8.68 1.56
N ARG A 37 0.13 -9.51 0.78
CA ARG A 37 0.70 -10.15 -0.41
C ARG A 37 1.06 -9.14 -1.49
N LEU A 38 0.23 -8.12 -1.71
CA LEU A 38 0.53 -7.06 -2.68
C LEU A 38 1.71 -6.19 -2.21
N GLN A 39 1.80 -5.87 -0.92
CA GLN A 39 2.95 -5.16 -0.35
C GLN A 39 4.25 -5.96 -0.52
N GLN A 40 4.23 -7.28 -0.32
CA GLN A 40 5.38 -8.15 -0.60
C GLN A 40 5.78 -8.11 -2.08
N ARG A 41 4.80 -8.17 -3.00
CA ARG A 41 5.07 -8.02 -4.44
C ARG A 41 5.68 -6.67 -4.78
N LEU A 42 5.28 -5.58 -4.11
CA LEU A 42 5.91 -4.26 -4.30
C LEU A 42 7.37 -4.26 -3.86
N GLN A 43 7.67 -4.86 -2.71
CA GLN A 43 9.06 -5.00 -2.25
C GLN A 43 9.92 -5.82 -3.22
N GLU A 44 9.35 -6.87 -3.83
CA GLU A 44 10.04 -7.61 -4.88
C GLU A 44 10.30 -6.73 -6.11
N THR A 45 9.30 -5.95 -6.56
CA THR A 45 9.50 -5.03 -7.68
C THR A 45 10.50 -3.92 -7.38
N ASP A 46 10.58 -3.44 -6.13
CA ASP A 46 11.61 -2.49 -5.70
C ASP A 46 13.02 -3.07 -5.86
N ARG A 47 13.21 -4.33 -5.45
CA ARG A 47 14.50 -5.03 -5.64
C ARG A 47 14.85 -5.23 -7.12
N LEU A 48 13.84 -5.50 -7.96
CA LEU A 48 14.05 -5.60 -9.41
C LEU A 48 14.44 -4.24 -10.01
N GLU A 49 13.85 -3.14 -9.57
CA GLU A 49 14.26 -1.79 -10.01
C GLU A 49 15.66 -1.44 -9.54
N GLU A 50 16.04 -1.81 -8.31
CA GLU A 50 17.40 -1.60 -7.82
C GLU A 50 18.42 -2.39 -8.63
N ARG A 51 18.13 -3.67 -8.93
CA ARG A 51 18.95 -4.49 -9.84
C ARG A 51 19.05 -3.89 -11.24
N LEU A 52 17.94 -3.40 -11.80
CA LEU A 52 17.91 -2.74 -13.09
C LEU A 52 18.80 -1.49 -13.12
N ARG A 53 18.76 -0.68 -12.06
CA ARG A 53 19.57 0.54 -11.94
C ARG A 53 21.05 0.26 -11.74
N THR A 54 21.39 -0.79 -10.99
CA THR A 54 22.77 -1.10 -10.59
C THR A 54 23.52 -1.92 -11.66
N ASN A 55 22.87 -2.94 -12.22
CA ASN A 55 23.51 -3.90 -13.11
C ASN A 55 23.05 -3.79 -14.57
N GLY A 56 22.04 -2.95 -14.84
CA GLY A 56 21.51 -2.73 -16.18
C GLY A 56 20.41 -3.73 -16.61
N PRO A 57 19.77 -3.47 -17.75
CA PRO A 57 18.57 -4.17 -18.21
C PRO A 57 18.77 -5.64 -18.58
N GLU A 58 19.99 -6.03 -18.94
CA GLU A 58 20.34 -7.40 -19.33
C GLU A 58 20.31 -8.39 -18.16
N THR A 59 20.29 -7.89 -16.93
CA THR A 59 20.25 -8.74 -15.72
C THR A 59 18.86 -9.18 -15.30
N LEU A 60 17.82 -8.69 -15.98
CA LEU A 60 16.44 -9.07 -15.74
C LEU A 60 15.94 -9.98 -16.86
N SER A 61 15.28 -11.06 -16.47
CA SER A 61 14.50 -11.90 -17.37
C SER A 61 13.27 -11.19 -17.91
N GLU A 62 12.71 -11.68 -19.01
CA GLU A 62 11.45 -11.17 -19.57
C GLU A 62 10.29 -11.22 -18.56
N GLU A 63 10.25 -12.26 -17.71
CA GLU A 63 9.26 -12.39 -16.65
C GLU A 63 9.41 -11.29 -15.58
N GLU A 64 10.64 -10.94 -15.21
CA GLU A 64 10.95 -9.86 -14.26
C GLU A 64 10.59 -8.48 -14.85
N HIS A 65 10.85 -8.26 -16.14
CA HIS A 65 10.38 -7.06 -16.85
C HIS A 65 8.85 -6.95 -16.85
N ALA A 66 8.14 -8.06 -17.07
CA ALA A 66 6.68 -8.08 -16.99
C ALA A 66 6.16 -7.79 -15.56
N LYS A 67 6.89 -8.18 -14.52
CA LYS A 67 6.56 -7.80 -13.13
C LYS A 67 6.71 -6.30 -12.90
N LEU A 68 7.76 -5.68 -13.42
CA LEU A 68 7.97 -4.23 -13.36
C LEU A 68 6.87 -3.45 -14.10
N GLN A 69 6.44 -3.92 -15.28
CA GLN A 69 5.35 -3.28 -16.03
C GLN A 69 4.02 -3.27 -15.25
N ARG A 70 3.75 -4.32 -14.45
CA ARG A 70 2.53 -4.42 -13.64
C ARG A 70 2.61 -3.67 -12.31
N ARG A 71 3.73 -3.06 -11.97
CA ARG A 71 3.96 -2.41 -10.67
C ARG A 71 2.89 -1.36 -10.35
N MET A 72 2.57 -0.49 -11.31
CA MET A 72 1.55 0.55 -11.14
C MET A 72 0.20 -0.03 -10.73
N GLN A 73 -0.23 -1.13 -11.36
CA GLN A 73 -1.48 -1.81 -11.01
C GLN A 73 -1.43 -2.33 -9.56
N VAL A 74 -0.31 -2.93 -9.15
CA VAL A 74 -0.13 -3.43 -7.78
C VAL A 74 -0.17 -2.27 -6.77
N GLU A 75 0.42 -1.12 -7.07
CA GLU A 75 0.43 0.08 -6.20
C GLU A 75 -0.98 0.69 -6.07
N MET A 76 -1.76 0.71 -7.15
CA MET A 76 -3.17 1.09 -7.11
C MET A 76 -4.00 0.12 -6.26
N ASP A 77 -3.83 -1.20 -6.44
CA ASP A 77 -4.55 -2.20 -5.65
C ASP A 77 -4.20 -2.12 -4.16
N VAL A 78 -2.95 -1.83 -3.81
CA VAL A 78 -2.54 -1.56 -2.42
C VAL A 78 -3.24 -0.33 -1.87
N THR A 79 -3.30 0.76 -2.64
CA THR A 79 -3.95 2.00 -2.21
C THR A 79 -5.46 1.78 -1.99
N ARG A 80 -6.13 1.12 -2.95
CA ARG A 80 -7.55 0.76 -2.84
C ARG A 80 -7.83 -0.08 -1.58
N LEU A 81 -7.09 -1.17 -1.38
CA LEU A 81 -7.28 -2.05 -0.21
C LEU A 81 -6.94 -1.35 1.11
N THR A 82 -5.99 -0.43 1.11
CA THR A 82 -5.65 0.37 2.30
C THR A 82 -6.83 1.26 2.70
N HIS A 83 -7.46 1.92 1.72
CA HIS A 83 -8.66 2.74 1.94
C HIS A 83 -9.88 1.88 2.32
N GLU A 84 -10.14 0.76 1.64
CA GLU A 84 -11.23 -0.17 1.98
C GLU A 84 -11.11 -0.75 3.41
N LEU A 85 -9.88 -0.91 3.90
CA LEU A 85 -9.60 -1.35 5.27
C LEU A 85 -9.59 -0.21 6.31
N GLY A 86 -9.70 1.04 5.89
CA GLY A 86 -9.59 2.22 6.75
C GLY A 86 -8.21 2.37 7.40
N LEU A 87 -7.16 1.97 6.69
CA LEU A 87 -5.76 2.02 7.15
C LEU A 87 -5.02 3.29 6.66
N ASP A 88 -5.70 4.12 5.90
CA ASP A 88 -5.31 5.45 5.48
C ASP A 88 -5.30 6.40 6.69
N VAL A 89 -4.15 6.46 7.38
CA VAL A 89 -3.88 7.52 8.35
C VAL A 89 -3.76 8.82 7.57
N SER A 90 -4.79 9.66 7.65
CA SER A 90 -4.85 10.97 7.02
C SER A 90 -3.75 11.89 7.57
N GLU A 91 -2.56 11.82 6.99
CA GLU A 91 -1.58 12.90 7.01
C GLU A 91 -1.71 13.67 5.69
N GLY A 92 -2.62 14.65 5.68
CA GLY A 92 -2.76 15.61 4.58
C GLY A 92 -3.81 15.22 3.54
N SER A 93 -5.07 15.15 3.96
CA SER A 93 -6.23 15.19 3.07
C SER A 93 -6.33 16.56 2.39
N GLU A 94 -5.54 16.78 1.34
CA GLU A 94 -5.91 17.67 0.23
C GLU A 94 -6.80 16.87 -0.74
N HIS A 95 -7.93 16.34 -0.25
CA HIS A 95 -9.07 16.09 -1.11
C HIS A 95 -9.77 17.42 -1.28
N SER A 96 -9.39 18.15 -2.33
CA SER A 96 -10.28 19.13 -2.94
C SER A 96 -11.50 18.36 -3.43
N GLU A 97 -12.57 18.40 -2.64
CA GLU A 97 -13.92 18.40 -3.17
C GLU A 97 -14.02 19.61 -4.09
N GLU A 98 -14.28 19.40 -5.39
CA GLU A 98 -15.07 20.32 -6.22
C GLU A 98 -15.19 19.77 -7.65
N GLY A 99 -16.43 19.61 -8.11
CA GLY A 99 -16.76 19.61 -9.53
C GLY A 99 -17.50 18.38 -10.03
N GLU A 100 -18.82 18.33 -9.83
CA GLU A 100 -19.71 17.61 -10.75
C GLU A 100 -19.60 18.27 -12.14
N GLY A 101 -18.61 17.84 -12.91
CA GLY A 101 -18.52 18.07 -14.34
C GLY A 101 -18.53 16.71 -15.03
N GLU A 102 -19.27 16.56 -16.12
CA GLU A 102 -19.19 15.38 -16.99
C GLU A 102 -17.74 15.25 -17.50
N GLU A 103 -16.91 14.52 -16.76
CA GLU A 103 -15.50 14.33 -17.08
C GLU A 103 -15.27 12.96 -17.71
N ASP A 104 -14.72 13.02 -18.91
CA ASP A 104 -14.25 11.92 -19.72
C ASP A 104 -13.37 10.96 -18.88
N PRO A 105 -13.74 9.67 -18.72
CA PRO A 105 -13.06 8.72 -17.83
C PRO A 105 -11.58 8.50 -18.18
N ASP A 106 -11.17 8.80 -19.41
CA ASP A 106 -9.77 8.71 -19.83
C ASP A 106 -8.91 9.88 -19.33
N LYS A 107 -9.51 11.07 -19.11
CA LYS A 107 -8.80 12.23 -18.51
C LYS A 107 -8.62 12.09 -17.01
N GLU A 108 -9.65 11.58 -16.32
CA GLU A 108 -9.62 11.36 -14.87
C GLU A 108 -8.56 10.30 -14.49
N ARG A 109 -8.48 9.21 -15.28
CA ARG A 109 -7.38 8.22 -15.17
C ARG A 109 -6.01 8.84 -15.42
N GLY A 110 -5.88 9.71 -16.43
CA GLY A 110 -4.63 10.41 -16.72
C GLY A 110 -4.15 11.29 -15.57
N MET A 111 -5.07 12.05 -14.95
CA MET A 111 -4.75 12.92 -13.81
C MET A 111 -4.39 12.12 -12.55
N GLN A 112 -5.10 11.01 -12.27
CA GLN A 112 -4.74 10.11 -11.17
C GLN A 112 -3.34 9.51 -11.36
N VAL A 113 -2.96 9.11 -12.59
CA VAL A 113 -1.62 8.58 -12.89
C VAL A 113 -0.53 9.61 -12.62
N VAL A 114 -0.74 10.88 -13.01
CA VAL A 114 0.25 11.95 -12.78
C VAL A 114 0.39 12.30 -11.29
N ALA A 115 -0.73 12.44 -10.57
CA ALA A 115 -0.71 12.68 -9.12
C ALA A 115 0.01 11.54 -8.38
N TRP A 116 -0.24 10.31 -8.82
CA TRP A 116 0.39 9.11 -8.27
C TRP A 116 1.90 9.04 -8.56
N GLN A 117 2.33 9.37 -9.78
CA GLN A 117 3.76 9.47 -10.12
C GLN A 117 4.49 10.51 -9.25
N LYS A 118 3.87 11.68 -9.03
CA LYS A 118 4.41 12.71 -8.14
C LYS A 118 4.55 12.23 -6.70
N ARG A 119 3.53 11.51 -6.18
CA ARG A 119 3.58 10.92 -4.83
C ARG A 119 4.74 9.92 -4.71
N ARG A 120 4.89 9.05 -5.71
CA ARG A 120 5.98 8.07 -5.77
C ARG A 120 7.36 8.72 -5.82
N GLU A 121 7.52 9.78 -6.61
CA GLU A 121 8.79 10.51 -6.68
C GLU A 121 9.13 11.19 -5.35
N LYS A 122 8.15 11.79 -4.68
CA LYS A 122 8.32 12.38 -3.34
C LYS A 122 8.72 11.33 -2.30
N GLU A 123 8.08 10.17 -2.30
CA GLU A 123 8.44 9.06 -1.39
C GLU A 123 9.86 8.55 -1.66
N ARG A 124 10.26 8.43 -2.93
CA ARG A 124 11.63 8.06 -3.31
C ARG A 124 12.65 9.06 -2.77
N GLN A 125 12.42 10.35 -2.98
CA GLN A 125 13.31 11.41 -2.49
C GLN A 125 13.43 11.39 -0.96
N GLN A 126 12.32 11.14 -0.25
CA GLN A 126 12.34 11.01 1.21
C GLN A 126 13.16 9.81 1.69
N LYS A 127 13.03 8.66 1.02
CA LYS A 127 13.84 7.46 1.33
C LYS A 127 15.33 7.72 1.10
N GLU A 128 15.68 8.31 -0.04
CA GLU A 128 17.07 8.67 -0.37
C GLU A 128 17.67 9.63 0.67
N HIS A 129 16.92 10.67 1.06
CA HIS A 129 17.36 11.61 2.09
C HIS A 129 17.51 10.94 3.47
N ALA A 130 16.62 10.02 3.84
CA ALA A 130 16.70 9.28 5.10
C ALA A 130 17.95 8.38 5.17
N VAL A 131 18.27 7.67 4.08
CA VAL A 131 19.49 6.86 3.97
C VAL A 131 20.73 7.73 4.05
N HIS A 132 20.78 8.83 3.28
CA HIS A 132 21.92 9.75 3.27
C HIS A 132 22.19 10.34 4.66
N LYS A 133 21.14 10.75 5.37
CA LYS A 133 21.26 11.25 6.76
C LYS A 133 21.83 10.18 7.70
N ARG A 134 21.39 8.93 7.56
CA ARG A 134 21.88 7.81 8.39
C ARG A 134 23.36 7.54 8.14
N ASP A 135 23.80 7.60 6.89
CA ASP A 135 25.19 7.34 6.54
C ASP A 135 26.12 8.49 6.99
N LEU A 136 25.69 9.75 6.85
CA LEU A 136 26.39 10.90 7.46
C LEU A 136 26.54 10.76 8.98
N GLN A 137 25.53 10.26 9.67
CA GLN A 137 25.62 10.03 11.12
C GLN A 137 26.60 8.91 11.47
N LYS A 138 26.63 7.82 10.69
CA LYS A 138 27.62 6.75 10.86
C LYS A 138 29.04 7.27 10.64
N GLU A 139 29.26 8.04 9.58
CA GLU A 139 30.56 8.63 9.27
C GLU A 139 31.06 9.56 10.39
N ARG A 140 30.18 10.43 10.91
CA ARG A 140 30.51 11.29 12.06
C ARG A 140 30.89 10.48 13.30
N ARG A 141 30.21 9.36 13.57
CA ARG A 141 30.57 8.46 14.68
C ARG A 141 31.95 7.84 14.45
N MET A 142 32.20 7.27 13.28
CA MET A 142 33.50 6.68 12.95
C MET A 142 34.65 7.69 13.04
N ASN A 143 34.45 8.91 12.54
CA ASN A 143 35.47 9.97 12.63
C ASN A 143 35.73 10.40 14.07
N ARG A 144 34.70 10.42 14.91
CA ARG A 144 34.85 10.68 16.34
C ARG A 144 35.64 9.56 17.00
N ASP A 145 35.23 8.31 16.80
CA ASP A 145 35.84 7.16 17.46
C ASP A 145 37.32 7.03 17.03
N ARG A 146 37.64 7.24 15.74
CA ARG A 146 39.03 7.30 15.22
C ARG A 146 39.88 8.42 15.83
N LYS A 147 39.26 9.55 16.24
CA LYS A 147 39.95 10.67 16.88
C LYS A 147 40.29 10.40 18.36
N PHE A 148 39.56 9.50 19.01
CA PHE A 148 39.76 9.14 20.42
C PHE A 148 40.47 7.79 20.60
N GLU A 149 40.67 7.01 19.52
CA GLU A 149 41.49 5.79 19.49
C GLU A 149 42.97 6.01 19.13
N ALA A 150 43.35 7.22 18.66
CA ALA A 150 44.72 7.64 18.38
C ALA A 150 45.26 8.56 19.47
#